data_AF-G3APP0-F1
#
_entry.id   AF-G3APP0-F1
#
_cell.length_a   1.000
_cell.length_b   1.000
_cell.length_c   1.000
_cell.angle_alpha   90.00
_cell.angle_beta   90.00
_cell.angle_gamma   90.00
#
_symmetry.space_group_name_H-M   'P 1'
#
loop_
_entity.id
_entity.type
_entity.pdbx_description
1 polymer ?
#
loop_
_entity_poly.entity_id
_entity_poly.type
_entity_poly.pdbx_seq_one_letter_code
_entity_poly.pdbx_strand_id
1 'polypeptide(L)'
;MYMNRHYKKLIFSSLFLIALLSSVVYILQPKPFTPPDIQILDYPDEQDQGINQKIANVITDVRILKCNNYKCKVPGGYQQILPQLNYYTQKVSRTSMYSYYVIVKKQPIKSTTRAIVDLDIVPQDEDYEEVAGGTSELKLYKRSIVINMSKQIPKDLPLVRSIEALFGTNDLVDSREHHSTLHLSNDESIHPILSVFKLSQDKEKDFFEKKKSV
;
A
#
# COMPACT_ATOMS: atom_id res chain seq x y z
N MET A 1 21.46 -60.07 19.89
CA MET A 1 22.23 -59.71 18.68
C MET A 1 22.82 -58.30 18.88
N TYR A 2 24.12 -58.20 19.22
CA TYR A 2 24.76 -56.92 19.52
C TYR A 2 25.14 -56.21 18.22
N MET A 3 24.40 -55.18 17.85
CA MET A 3 24.70 -54.37 16.67
C MET A 3 25.97 -53.56 16.94
N ASN A 4 27.00 -53.81 16.13
CA ASN A 4 28.33 -53.23 16.28
C ASN A 4 28.27 -51.68 16.28
N ARG A 5 29.03 -51.05 17.19
CA ARG A 5 28.93 -49.62 17.53
C ARG A 5 29.15 -48.70 16.31
N HIS A 6 29.95 -49.16 15.34
CA HIS A 6 30.19 -48.46 14.09
C HIS A 6 28.96 -48.44 13.17
N TYR A 7 28.20 -49.54 13.11
CA TYR A 7 26.95 -49.61 12.33
C TYR A 7 25.86 -48.74 12.94
N LYS A 8 25.77 -48.66 14.27
CA LYS A 8 24.86 -47.71 14.94
C LYS A 8 25.19 -46.26 14.55
N LYS A 9 26.46 -45.86 14.62
CA LYS A 9 26.87 -44.50 14.22
C LYS A 9 26.57 -44.20 12.75
N LEU A 10 26.78 -45.16 11.86
CA LEU A 10 26.52 -45.00 10.44
C LEU A 10 25.03 -44.85 10.14
N ILE A 11 24.16 -45.63 10.82
CA ILE A 11 22.70 -45.52 10.70
C ILE A 11 22.17 -44.18 11.25
N PHE A 12 22.66 -43.73 12.41
CA PHE A 12 22.26 -42.43 12.96
C PHE A 12 22.74 -41.27 12.07
N SER A 13 23.96 -41.36 11.54
CA SER A 13 24.51 -40.39 10.58
C SER A 13 23.67 -40.31 9.30
N SER A 14 23.31 -41.44 8.71
CA SER A 14 22.51 -41.47 7.48
C SER A 14 21.08 -40.97 7.71
N LEU A 15 20.44 -41.34 8.82
CA LEU A 15 19.12 -40.81 9.19
C LEU A 15 19.14 -39.31 9.41
N PHE A 16 20.18 -38.77 10.05
CA PHE A 16 20.34 -37.33 10.25
C PHE A 16 20.53 -36.60 8.92
N LEU A 17 21.31 -37.16 8.00
CA LEU A 17 21.52 -36.59 6.67
C LEU A 17 20.23 -36.60 5.83
N ILE A 18 19.45 -37.68 5.91
CA ILE A 18 18.14 -37.78 5.24
C ILE A 18 17.14 -36.77 5.83
N ALA A 19 17.13 -36.57 7.15
CA ALA A 19 16.30 -35.56 7.81
C ALA A 19 16.70 -34.12 7.43
N LEU A 20 18.00 -33.85 7.29
CA LEU A 20 18.49 -32.57 6.79
C LEU A 20 18.10 -32.36 5.32
N LEU A 21 18.27 -33.36 4.46
CA LEU A 21 17.87 -33.26 3.06
C LEU A 21 16.35 -33.10 2.90
N SER A 22 15.54 -33.82 3.69
CA SER A 22 14.08 -33.68 3.64
C SER A 22 13.62 -32.30 4.12
N SER A 23 14.25 -31.74 5.16
CA SER A 23 13.96 -30.38 5.61
C SER A 23 14.35 -29.32 4.56
N VAL A 24 15.49 -29.48 3.88
CA VAL A 24 15.90 -28.60 2.78
C VAL A 24 14.91 -28.69 1.61
N VAL A 25 14.50 -29.90 1.21
CA VAL A 25 13.49 -30.09 0.15
C VAL A 25 12.15 -29.48 0.55
N TYR A 26 11.70 -29.66 1.79
CA TYR A 26 10.46 -29.06 2.29
C TYR A 26 10.50 -27.53 2.30
N ILE A 27 11.66 -26.92 2.58
CA ILE A 27 11.85 -25.47 2.51
C ILE A 27 11.84 -24.98 1.05
N LEU A 28 12.40 -25.77 0.13
CA LEU A 28 12.51 -25.42 -1.29
C LEU A 28 11.26 -25.75 -2.12
N GLN A 29 10.31 -26.52 -1.59
CA GLN A 29 9.07 -26.80 -2.29
C GLN A 29 8.26 -25.51 -2.46
N PRO A 30 7.84 -25.16 -3.71
CA PRO A 30 6.97 -24.02 -3.93
C PRO A 30 5.65 -24.28 -3.19
N LYS A 31 5.28 -23.37 -2.29
CA LYS A 31 4.01 -23.48 -1.59
C LYS A 31 2.85 -23.41 -2.59
N PRO A 32 1.79 -24.21 -2.41
CA PRO A 32 0.62 -24.14 -3.27
C PRO A 32 0.06 -22.71 -3.28
N PHE A 33 -0.47 -22.31 -4.44
CA PHE A 33 -1.15 -21.04 -4.65
C PHE A 33 -2.17 -20.83 -3.53
N THR A 34 -1.93 -19.84 -2.68
CA THR A 34 -2.91 -19.42 -1.68
C THR A 34 -3.77 -18.35 -2.34
N PRO A 35 -5.11 -18.49 -2.35
CA PRO A 35 -6.01 -17.46 -2.87
C PRO A 35 -5.74 -16.11 -2.18
N PRO A 36 -6.16 -14.97 -2.77
CA PRO A 36 -5.97 -13.66 -2.16
C PRO A 36 -6.46 -13.69 -0.70
N ASP A 37 -5.60 -13.27 0.22
CA ASP A 37 -5.87 -13.43 1.64
C ASP A 37 -7.10 -12.63 2.03
N ILE A 38 -8.10 -13.30 2.61
CA ILE A 38 -9.28 -12.68 3.24
C ILE A 38 -8.83 -11.64 4.29
N GLN A 39 -7.64 -11.83 4.88
CA GLN A 39 -7.01 -10.88 5.81
C GLN A 39 -6.81 -9.48 5.21
N ILE A 40 -6.67 -9.33 3.88
CA ILE A 40 -6.63 -8.02 3.24
C ILE A 40 -7.99 -7.31 3.35
N LEU A 41 -9.09 -8.07 3.26
CA LEU A 41 -10.45 -7.59 3.40
C LEU A 41 -10.82 -7.30 4.87
N ASP A 42 -10.18 -8.00 5.80
CA ASP A 42 -10.38 -7.83 7.24
C ASP A 42 -9.52 -6.71 7.85
N TYR A 43 -8.64 -6.06 7.09
CA TYR A 43 -8.02 -4.83 7.61
C TYR A 43 -9.16 -3.87 7.90
N PRO A 44 -9.31 -3.42 9.17
CA PRO A 44 -10.25 -2.36 9.45
C PRO A 44 -9.72 -1.17 8.68
N ASP A 45 -10.31 -0.90 7.52
CA ASP A 45 -10.42 0.46 7.07
C ASP A 45 -11.00 1.17 8.29
N GLU A 46 -10.35 2.25 8.74
CA GLU A 46 -10.93 3.14 9.76
C GLU A 46 -12.17 3.80 9.10
N GLN A 47 -13.13 2.98 8.70
CA GLN A 47 -14.16 3.20 7.68
C GLN A 47 -15.47 3.65 8.30
N ASP A 48 -15.57 3.65 9.62
CA ASP A 48 -16.72 4.20 10.36
C ASP A 48 -16.39 5.47 11.14
N GLN A 49 -15.23 6.08 10.89
CA GLN A 49 -15.13 7.52 11.04
C GLN A 49 -15.80 8.14 9.81
N GLY A 50 -17.12 8.32 9.92
CA GLY A 50 -18.07 8.47 8.82
C GLY A 50 -17.63 9.40 7.68
N ILE A 51 -18.16 9.14 6.48
CA ILE A 51 -17.93 9.83 5.19
C ILE A 51 -17.61 11.34 5.34
N ASN A 52 -18.28 12.02 6.27
CA ASN A 52 -18.03 13.40 6.68
C ASN A 52 -16.56 13.72 7.04
N GLN A 53 -15.86 12.86 7.78
CA GLN A 53 -14.45 13.05 8.16
C GLN A 53 -13.47 12.74 7.01
N LYS A 54 -13.79 11.77 6.15
CA LYS A 54 -13.00 11.48 4.94
C LYS A 54 -13.04 12.65 3.95
N ILE A 55 -14.17 13.35 3.84
CA ILE A 55 -14.35 14.48 2.93
C ILE A 55 -13.86 15.80 3.54
N ALA A 56 -14.04 16.04 4.84
CA ALA A 56 -13.60 17.29 5.48
C ALA A 56 -12.07 17.49 5.47
N ASN A 57 -11.31 16.40 5.32
CA ASN A 57 -9.86 16.40 5.26
C ASN A 57 -9.35 16.26 3.83
N VAL A 58 -8.19 16.83 3.58
CA VAL A 58 -7.44 16.71 2.33
C VAL A 58 -6.07 16.11 2.61
N ILE A 59 -5.51 15.40 1.63
CA ILE A 59 -4.15 14.89 1.71
C ILE A 59 -3.19 16.02 1.31
N THR A 60 -2.27 16.35 2.21
CA THR A 60 -1.32 17.47 2.06
C THR A 60 0.10 17.00 1.77
N ASP A 61 0.43 15.76 2.15
CA ASP A 61 1.68 15.09 1.77
C ASP A 61 1.47 13.57 1.65
N VAL A 62 2.24 12.96 0.74
CA VAL A 62 2.28 11.51 0.48
C VAL A 62 3.74 11.10 0.40
N ARG A 63 4.07 9.98 1.07
CA ARG A 63 5.42 9.39 1.07
C ARG A 63 5.35 7.87 1.04
N ILE A 64 6.41 7.25 0.58
CA ILE A 64 6.62 5.80 0.69
C ILE A 64 7.60 5.56 1.85
N LEU A 65 7.13 4.93 2.91
CA LEU A 65 7.93 4.56 4.07
C LEU A 65 8.53 3.18 3.86
N LYS A 66 9.87 3.12 3.76
CA LYS A 66 10.62 1.87 3.88
C LYS A 66 10.78 1.53 5.36
N CYS A 67 10.25 0.39 5.75
CA CYS A 67 10.20 -0.07 7.12
C CYS A 67 10.95 -1.39 7.26
N ASN A 68 11.78 -1.53 8.29
CA ASN A 68 12.40 -2.82 8.61
C ASN A 68 11.43 -3.63 9.49
N ASN A 69 11.27 -4.93 9.23
CA ASN A 69 10.34 -5.80 9.95
C ASN A 69 10.48 -5.74 11.49
N TYR A 70 11.67 -5.39 12.00
CA TYR A 70 11.94 -5.27 13.44
C TYR A 70 11.73 -3.88 14.03
N LYS A 71 11.73 -2.83 13.19
CA LYS A 71 11.63 -1.42 13.63
C LYS A 71 10.92 -0.60 12.55
N CYS A 72 9.66 -0.24 12.84
CA CYS A 72 8.87 0.69 12.07
C CYS A 72 8.52 1.89 12.93
N LYS A 73 8.84 3.10 12.48
CA LYS A 73 8.33 4.31 13.12
C LYS A 73 7.72 5.21 12.07
N VAL A 74 6.40 5.34 12.13
CA VAL A 74 5.66 6.29 11.30
C VAL A 74 6.01 7.71 11.78
N PRO A 75 6.44 8.63 10.89
CA PRO A 75 6.69 10.01 11.26
C PRO A 75 5.44 10.69 11.84
N GLY A 76 5.62 11.59 12.81
CA GLY A 76 4.49 12.27 13.45
C GLY A 76 3.61 13.03 12.46
N GLY A 77 2.29 12.90 12.62
CA GLY A 77 1.30 13.53 11.74
C GLY A 77 1.02 12.77 10.44
N TYR A 78 1.68 11.63 10.19
CA TYR A 78 1.35 10.75 9.09
C TYR A 78 0.49 9.59 9.56
N GLN A 79 -0.46 9.20 8.72
CA GLN A 79 -1.22 7.98 8.82
C GLN A 79 -0.64 6.95 7.86
N GLN A 80 -0.45 5.73 8.33
CA GLN A 80 -0.03 4.61 7.51
C GLN A 80 -1.23 4.01 6.78
N ILE A 81 -1.11 3.83 5.47
CA ILE A 81 -2.08 3.10 4.65
C ILE A 81 -1.70 1.62 4.67
N LEU A 82 -2.70 0.78 4.95
CA LEU A 82 -2.59 -0.67 4.95
C LEU A 82 -3.34 -1.24 3.73
N PRO A 83 -2.94 -2.42 3.25
CA PRO A 83 -1.76 -3.19 3.67
C PRO A 83 -0.46 -2.66 3.01
N GLN A 84 0.68 -3.30 3.31
CA GLN A 84 1.99 -2.92 2.76
C GLN A 84 2.06 -3.18 1.23
N LEU A 85 2.74 -2.32 0.48
CA LEU A 85 2.84 -2.39 -0.98
C LEU A 85 3.47 -3.70 -1.49
N ASN A 86 4.43 -4.25 -0.75
CA ASN A 86 5.08 -5.51 -1.11
C ASN A 86 4.48 -6.74 -0.41
N TYR A 87 3.18 -6.70 -0.08
CA TYR A 87 2.48 -7.78 0.62
C TYR A 87 2.65 -9.14 -0.06
N TYR A 88 2.25 -9.24 -1.33
CA TYR A 88 2.34 -10.50 -2.08
C TYR A 88 3.77 -10.91 -2.38
N THR A 89 4.66 -9.96 -2.70
CA THR A 89 6.10 -10.25 -2.89
C THR A 89 6.70 -10.88 -1.63
N GLN A 90 6.40 -10.35 -0.44
CA GLN A 90 6.86 -10.93 0.82
C GLN A 90 6.24 -12.30 1.10
N LYS A 91 4.95 -12.49 0.81
CA LYS A 91 4.27 -13.78 1.02
C LYS A 91 4.87 -14.89 0.15
N VAL A 92 5.18 -14.57 -1.11
CA VAL A 92 5.69 -15.51 -2.12
C VAL A 92 7.19 -15.77 -1.93
N SER A 93 8.01 -14.72 -1.85
CA SER A 93 9.47 -14.88 -1.86
C SER A 93 10.10 -14.92 -0.46
N ARG A 94 9.46 -14.35 0.57
CA ARG A 94 9.97 -14.24 1.96
C ARG A 94 11.38 -13.65 2.09
N THR A 95 11.92 -13.03 1.05
CA THR A 95 13.32 -12.58 0.99
C THR A 95 13.51 -11.13 1.42
N SER A 96 12.44 -10.33 1.47
CA SER A 96 12.56 -8.93 1.85
C SER A 96 12.50 -8.74 3.37
N MET A 97 13.59 -8.21 3.94
CA MET A 97 13.63 -7.72 5.33
C MET A 97 12.89 -6.39 5.53
N TYR A 98 12.43 -5.79 4.43
CA TYR A 98 11.75 -4.51 4.44
C TYR A 98 10.30 -4.61 3.94
N SER A 99 9.41 -3.91 4.62
CA SER A 99 8.05 -3.61 4.21
C SER A 99 7.96 -2.18 3.69
N TYR A 100 7.18 -1.97 2.64
CA TYR A 100 6.94 -0.63 2.07
C TYR A 100 5.51 -0.22 2.33
N TYR A 101 5.30 0.96 2.90
CA TYR A 101 3.97 1.49 3.17
C TYR A 101 3.78 2.84 2.49
N VAL A 102 2.58 3.10 1.99
CA VAL A 102 2.17 4.47 1.70
C VAL A 102 1.81 5.14 3.02
N ILE A 103 2.38 6.31 3.27
CA ILE A 103 2.01 7.14 4.41
C ILE A 103 1.49 8.49 3.90
N VAL A 104 0.43 8.97 4.53
CA VAL A 104 -0.27 10.18 4.11
C VAL A 104 -0.40 11.16 5.27
N LYS A 105 -0.28 12.44 5.00
CA LYS A 105 -0.63 13.50 5.96
C LYS A 105 -1.98 14.08 5.58
N LYS A 106 -2.96 13.98 6.49
CA LYS A 106 -4.31 14.52 6.33
C LYS A 106 -4.48 15.76 7.18
N GLN A 107 -5.09 16.80 6.64
CA GLN A 107 -5.41 18.02 7.37
C GLN A 107 -6.79 18.54 6.96
N PRO A 108 -7.50 19.27 7.84
CA PRO A 108 -8.76 19.89 7.48
C PRO A 108 -8.57 20.88 6.35
N ILE A 109 -9.47 20.87 5.37
CA ILE A 109 -9.37 21.73 4.20
C ILE A 109 -9.38 23.23 4.54
N LYS A 110 -10.14 23.60 5.57
CA LYS A 110 -10.30 24.99 6.03
C LYS A 110 -9.02 25.59 6.61
N SER A 111 -8.10 24.77 7.12
CA SER A 111 -6.86 25.21 7.78
C SER A 111 -5.61 24.95 6.96
N THR A 112 -5.77 24.45 5.74
CA THR A 112 -4.67 23.96 4.91
C THR A 112 -4.31 24.94 3.81
N THR A 113 -3.00 25.15 3.61
CA THR A 113 -2.42 26.00 2.55
C THR A 113 -1.74 25.19 1.45
N ARG A 114 -1.68 23.86 1.57
CA ARG A 114 -1.12 22.96 0.57
C ARG A 114 -1.99 21.72 0.41
N ALA A 115 -2.38 21.37 -0.81
CA ALA A 115 -3.10 20.13 -1.07
C ALA A 115 -2.56 19.42 -2.30
N ILE A 116 -2.64 18.09 -2.28
CA ILE A 116 -2.36 17.25 -3.44
C ILE A 116 -3.59 17.23 -4.33
N VAL A 117 -3.39 17.57 -5.60
CA VAL A 117 -4.43 17.54 -6.65
C VAL A 117 -4.32 16.28 -7.49
N ASP A 118 -3.11 15.73 -7.60
CA ASP A 118 -2.92 14.53 -8.40
C ASP A 118 -1.76 13.64 -7.91
N LEU A 119 -1.84 12.37 -8.27
CA LEU A 119 -0.85 11.33 -8.04
C LEU A 119 -0.72 10.51 -9.31
N ASP A 120 0.51 10.23 -9.71
CA ASP A 120 0.82 9.45 -10.92
C ASP A 120 2.09 8.61 -10.71
N ILE A 121 2.30 7.59 -11.53
CA ILE A 121 3.50 6.76 -11.55
C ILE A 121 4.56 7.34 -12.51
N VAL A 122 4.12 8.17 -13.47
CA VAL A 122 4.99 8.88 -14.41
C VAL A 122 4.65 10.38 -14.34
N PRO A 123 5.63 11.28 -14.24
CA PRO A 123 5.34 12.71 -14.23
C PRO A 123 4.78 13.12 -15.59
N GLN A 124 3.61 13.77 -15.61
CA GLN A 124 3.00 14.26 -16.85
C GLN A 124 3.55 15.64 -17.25
N ASP A 125 3.95 16.45 -16.28
CA ASP A 125 4.51 17.80 -16.45
C ASP A 125 5.56 18.10 -15.37
N GLU A 126 6.20 19.27 -15.45
CA GLU A 126 7.25 19.70 -14.52
C GLU A 126 6.72 19.99 -13.09
N ASP A 127 5.40 20.08 -12.89
CA ASP A 127 4.80 20.37 -11.58
C ASP A 127 4.75 19.14 -10.66
N TYR A 128 5.08 17.95 -11.17
CA TYR A 128 5.12 16.71 -10.39
C TYR A 128 6.41 16.59 -9.59
N GLU A 129 6.27 16.45 -8.27
CA GLU A 129 7.35 16.14 -7.35
C GLU A 129 7.46 14.62 -7.16
N GLU A 130 8.68 14.07 -7.24
CA GLU A 130 8.92 12.66 -6.92
C GLU A 130 8.65 12.39 -5.44
N VAL A 131 7.82 11.39 -5.19
CA VAL A 131 7.62 10.80 -3.88
C VAL A 131 8.75 9.82 -3.65
N ALA A 132 9.77 10.23 -2.89
CA ALA A 132 10.92 9.39 -2.59
C ALA A 132 10.49 8.04 -2.00
N GLY A 133 10.55 7.00 -2.82
CA GLY A 133 10.49 5.60 -2.43
C GLY A 133 11.90 5.07 -2.26
N GLY A 134 12.19 4.40 -1.14
CA GLY A 134 13.54 3.89 -0.86
C GLY A 134 14.05 2.78 -1.80
N THR A 135 13.40 2.55 -2.94
CA THR A 135 13.75 1.60 -4.01
C THR A 135 13.50 2.23 -5.38
N SER A 136 14.30 1.85 -6.38
CA SER A 136 14.15 2.31 -7.78
C SER A 136 12.88 1.81 -8.47
N GLU A 137 12.24 0.78 -7.91
CA GLU A 137 11.09 0.09 -8.50
C GLU A 137 9.74 0.69 -8.07
N LEU A 138 9.68 1.38 -6.92
CA LEU A 138 8.45 2.03 -6.44
C LEU A 138 8.56 3.54 -6.64
N LYS A 139 8.16 3.99 -7.83
CA LYS A 139 8.08 5.41 -8.17
C LYS A 139 6.65 5.88 -8.07
N LEU A 140 6.45 6.97 -7.35
CA LEU A 140 5.20 7.69 -7.28
C LEU A 140 5.55 9.17 -7.41
N TYR A 141 4.73 9.91 -8.12
CA TYR A 141 4.85 11.33 -8.36
C TYR A 141 3.58 11.99 -7.84
N LYS A 142 3.73 13.18 -7.26
CA LYS A 142 2.60 13.95 -6.75
C LYS A 142 2.61 15.33 -7.36
N ARG A 143 1.43 15.81 -7.72
CA ARG A 143 1.20 17.21 -8.06
C ARG A 143 0.50 17.89 -6.89
N SER A 144 1.08 18.96 -6.40
CA SER A 144 0.52 19.71 -5.27
C SER A 144 0.38 21.18 -5.60
N ILE A 145 -0.69 21.79 -5.10
CA ILE A 145 -0.86 23.24 -5.11
C ILE A 145 -0.48 23.79 -3.75
N VAL A 146 0.25 24.90 -3.76
CA VAL A 146 0.59 25.67 -2.55
C VAL A 146 0.05 27.07 -2.72
N ILE A 147 -0.73 27.51 -1.74
CA ILE A 147 -1.30 28.85 -1.71
C ILE A 147 -0.77 29.60 -0.50
N ASN A 148 -0.76 30.93 -0.60
CA ASN A 148 -0.33 31.77 0.52
C ASN A 148 -1.39 31.77 1.64
N MET A 149 -1.00 32.07 2.88
CA MET A 149 -1.91 31.98 4.05
C MET A 149 -3.18 32.86 3.95
N SER A 150 -3.19 33.84 3.06
CA SER A 150 -4.33 34.73 2.78
C SER A 150 -5.30 34.21 1.71
N LYS A 151 -4.95 33.13 0.99
CA LYS A 151 -5.79 32.53 -0.04
C LYS A 151 -6.30 31.17 0.43
N GLN A 152 -7.52 30.83 0.01
CA GLN A 152 -8.09 29.49 0.21
C GLN A 152 -7.86 28.64 -1.03
N ILE A 153 -7.86 27.31 -0.84
CA ILE A 153 -7.72 26.36 -1.93
C ILE A 153 -8.93 26.53 -2.87
N PRO A 154 -8.71 26.67 -4.19
CA PRO A 154 -9.81 26.76 -5.15
C PRO A 154 -10.79 25.59 -4.99
N LYS A 155 -12.08 25.88 -5.06
CA LYS A 155 -13.14 24.92 -4.73
C LYS A 155 -13.44 23.92 -5.84
N ASP A 156 -13.08 24.30 -7.07
CA ASP A 156 -13.27 23.58 -8.31
C ASP A 156 -12.23 22.46 -8.52
N LEU A 157 -11.08 22.54 -7.84
CA LEU A 157 -9.99 21.59 -8.02
C LEU A 157 -10.34 20.19 -7.46
N PRO A 158 -10.01 19.10 -8.20
CA PRO A 158 -10.19 17.75 -7.71
C PRO A 158 -9.11 17.40 -6.68
N LEU A 159 -9.41 17.60 -5.40
CA LEU A 159 -8.45 17.36 -4.31
C LEU A 159 -8.39 15.88 -3.95
N VAL A 160 -7.19 15.36 -3.71
CA VAL A 160 -6.99 14.00 -3.20
C VAL A 160 -7.43 13.94 -1.73
N ARG A 161 -8.46 13.14 -1.43
CA ARG A 161 -9.07 13.03 -0.09
C ARG A 161 -8.68 11.74 0.63
N SER A 162 -8.60 10.63 -0.10
CA SER A 162 -8.13 9.35 0.43
C SER A 162 -7.34 8.56 -0.60
N ILE A 163 -6.45 7.71 -0.08
CA ILE A 163 -5.66 6.75 -0.85
C ILE A 163 -5.82 5.42 -0.14
N GLU A 164 -6.13 4.39 -0.91
CA GLU A 164 -6.25 3.01 -0.46
C GLU A 164 -5.27 2.14 -1.25
N ALA A 165 -4.66 1.16 -0.58
CA ALA A 165 -3.80 0.18 -1.22
C ALA A 165 -4.62 -1.08 -1.53
N LEU A 166 -4.76 -1.37 -2.81
CA LEU A 166 -5.42 -2.55 -3.36
C LEU A 166 -4.40 -3.46 -4.05
N PHE A 167 -4.83 -4.66 -4.44
CA PHE A 167 -3.99 -5.62 -5.15
C PHE A 167 -4.80 -6.31 -6.23
N GLY A 168 -4.18 -6.45 -7.40
CA GLY A 168 -4.79 -7.10 -8.55
C GLY A 168 -3.85 -7.14 -9.72
N THR A 169 -4.38 -7.50 -10.88
CA THR A 169 -3.70 -7.42 -12.16
C THR A 169 -3.93 -6.06 -12.81
N ASN A 170 -3.32 -5.82 -13.98
CA ASN A 170 -3.51 -4.59 -14.76
C ASN A 170 -4.97 -4.34 -15.17
N ASP A 171 -5.82 -5.38 -15.11
CA ASP A 171 -7.25 -5.27 -15.44
C ASP A 171 -8.11 -4.76 -14.27
N LEU A 172 -7.55 -4.68 -13.05
CA LEU A 172 -8.31 -4.23 -11.88
C LEU A 172 -8.50 -2.72 -11.93
N VAL A 173 -9.75 -2.30 -12.11
CA VAL A 173 -10.18 -0.90 -11.99
C VAL A 173 -11.12 -0.74 -10.80
N ASP A 174 -10.90 0.30 -10.01
CA ASP A 174 -11.81 0.69 -8.94
C ASP A 174 -13.03 1.38 -9.53
N SER A 175 -14.19 0.75 -9.40
CA SER A 175 -15.45 1.23 -9.97
C SER A 175 -16.19 2.24 -9.08
N ARG A 176 -15.67 2.54 -7.88
CA ARG A 176 -16.28 3.54 -6.99
C ARG A 176 -16.26 4.93 -7.62
N GLU A 177 -17.33 5.70 -7.41
CA GLU A 177 -17.46 7.05 -7.96
C GLU A 177 -16.31 7.95 -7.46
N HIS A 178 -15.66 8.65 -8.39
CA HIS A 178 -14.51 9.53 -8.14
C HIS A 178 -13.22 8.85 -7.65
N HIS A 179 -13.12 7.52 -7.79
CA HIS A 179 -11.86 6.81 -7.61
C HIS A 179 -11.10 6.71 -8.93
N SER A 180 -9.77 6.72 -8.83
CA SER A 180 -8.83 6.47 -9.93
C SER A 180 -7.81 5.44 -9.48
N THR A 181 -7.46 4.49 -10.36
CA THR A 181 -6.48 3.44 -10.07
C THR A 181 -5.11 3.78 -10.62
N LEU A 182 -4.08 3.55 -9.81
CA LEU A 182 -2.68 3.71 -10.20
C LEU A 182 -1.97 2.36 -10.00
N HIS A 183 -1.56 1.73 -11.11
CA HIS A 183 -0.86 0.45 -11.12
C HIS A 183 0.63 0.64 -10.89
N LEU A 184 1.15 0.26 -9.72
CA LEU A 184 2.56 0.48 -9.38
C LEU A 184 3.53 -0.48 -10.10
N SER A 185 3.02 -1.41 -10.90
CA SER A 185 3.79 -2.26 -11.81
C SER A 185 3.00 -2.46 -13.11
N ASN A 186 3.72 -2.75 -14.19
CA ASN A 186 3.14 -3.14 -15.48
C ASN A 186 3.11 -4.65 -15.68
N ASP A 187 3.60 -5.44 -14.73
CA ASP A 187 3.67 -6.89 -14.85
C ASP A 187 2.26 -7.52 -14.86
N GLU A 188 2.06 -8.57 -15.68
CA GLU A 188 0.83 -9.38 -15.72
C GLU A 188 0.69 -10.32 -14.51
N SER A 189 1.02 -9.81 -13.32
CA SER A 189 0.93 -10.53 -12.05
C SER A 189 0.24 -9.66 -11.01
N ILE A 190 -0.13 -10.25 -9.87
CA ILE A 190 -0.73 -9.50 -8.76
C ILE A 190 0.30 -8.51 -8.21
N HIS A 191 0.00 -7.22 -8.33
CA HIS A 191 0.86 -6.13 -7.88
C HIS A 191 0.03 -5.10 -7.07
N PRO A 192 0.68 -4.22 -6.31
CA PRO A 192 -0.03 -3.18 -5.57
C PRO A 192 -0.60 -2.11 -6.51
N ILE A 193 -1.85 -1.73 -6.26
CA ILE A 193 -2.60 -0.71 -6.98
C ILE A 193 -3.05 0.33 -5.97
N LEU A 194 -2.86 1.62 -6.26
CA LEU A 194 -3.40 2.68 -5.42
C LEU A 194 -4.76 3.11 -5.96
N SER A 195 -5.79 3.00 -5.12
CA SER A 195 -7.09 3.63 -5.37
C SER A 195 -7.07 5.03 -4.75
N VAL A 196 -7.15 6.05 -5.58
CA VAL A 196 -7.10 7.46 -5.18
C VAL A 196 -8.47 8.09 -5.36
N PHE A 197 -9.08 8.53 -4.26
CA PHE A 197 -10.36 9.25 -4.25
C PHE A 197 -10.10 10.75 -4.39
N LYS A 198 -10.67 11.35 -5.44
CA LYS A 198 -10.50 12.77 -5.77
C LYS A 198 -11.85 13.48 -5.81
N LEU A 199 -12.04 14.48 -4.96
CA LEU A 199 -13.30 15.22 -4.92
C LEU A 199 -13.05 16.71 -4.73
N SER A 200 -13.65 17.52 -5.61
CA SER A 200 -13.67 18.97 -5.49
C SER A 200 -14.62 19.42 -4.38
N GLN A 201 -14.36 20.59 -3.80
CA GLN A 201 -15.21 21.13 -2.73
C GLN A 201 -16.64 21.41 -3.22
N ASP A 202 -16.77 21.86 -4.47
CA ASP A 202 -18.07 22.19 -5.04
C ASP A 202 -18.98 20.96 -5.22
N LYS A 203 -18.40 19.76 -5.35
CA LYS A 203 -19.13 18.49 -5.51
C LYS A 203 -19.38 17.76 -4.18
N GLU A 204 -18.90 18.30 -3.05
CA GLU A 204 -19.05 17.64 -1.74
C GLU A 204 -20.53 17.45 -1.37
N LYS A 205 -21.34 18.50 -1.51
CA LYS A 205 -22.77 18.46 -1.15
C LYS A 205 -23.53 17.40 -1.95
N ASP A 206 -23.37 17.44 -3.26
CA ASP A 206 -24.04 16.50 -4.18
C ASP A 206 -23.63 15.05 -3.87
N PHE A 207 -22.35 14.82 -3.56
CA PHE A 207 -21.85 13.51 -3.16
C PHE A 207 -22.51 13.01 -1.86
N PHE A 208 -22.67 13.88 -0.86
CA PHE A 208 -23.36 13.54 0.40
C PHE A 208 -24.84 13.24 0.20
N GLU A 209 -25.53 14.02 -0.63
CA GLU A 209 -26.95 13.82 -0.91
C GLU A 209 -27.19 12.48 -1.62
N LYS A 210 -26.39 12.16 -2.63
CA LYS A 210 -26.44 10.85 -3.29
C LYS A 210 -26.18 9.70 -2.32
N LYS A 211 -25.15 9.80 -1.47
CA LYS A 211 -24.82 8.74 -0.51
C LYS A 211 -25.86 8.50 0.58
N LYS A 212 -26.69 9.50 0.90
CA LYS A 212 -27.83 9.35 1.84
C LYS A 212 -29.05 8.71 1.20
N SER A 213 -29.15 8.75 -0.13
CA SER A 213 -30.29 8.22 -0.89
C SER A 213 -30.18 6.73 -1.26
N VAL A 214 -29.02 6.12 -0.97
CA VAL A 214 -28.72 4.69 -1.13
C VAL A 214 -28.71 4.04 0.24
#